data_AF-A0AAV8XCP9-F1
#
_entry.id   AF-A0AAV8XCP9-F1
#
_cell.length_a   1.000
_cell.length_b   1.000
_cell.length_c   1.000
_cell.angle_alpha   90.00
_cell.angle_beta   90.00
_cell.angle_gamma   90.00
#
_symmetry.space_group_name_H-M   'P 1'
#
loop_
_entity.id
_entity.type
_entity.pdbx_description
1 polymer ?
#
loop_
_entity_poly.entity_id
_entity_poly.type
_entity_poly.pdbx_seq_one_letter_code
_entity_poly.pdbx_strand_id
1 'polypeptide(L)' 'MAGKGWMCNFRKRNPEISLLIPEATSLARAEAFNKPQVNKYFSRLEQVINENKIDKTMIFC' A
#
# COMPACT_ATOMS: atom_id res chain seq x y z
N MET A 1 5.81 -16.49 15.87
CA MET A 1 5.29 -16.52 14.48
C MET A 1 3.92 -17.20 14.47
N ALA A 2 2.96 -16.67 13.73
CA ALA A 2 1.68 -17.34 13.55
C ALA A 2 1.85 -18.58 12.65
N GLY A 3 1.66 -19.77 13.21
CA GLY A 3 1.79 -21.04 12.47
C GLY A 3 0.48 -21.54 11.87
N LYS A 4 0.52 -22.70 11.21
CA LYS A 4 -0.64 -23.34 10.56
C LYS A 4 -1.86 -23.48 11.49
N GLY A 5 -1.63 -23.80 12.76
CA GLY A 5 -2.70 -23.92 13.76
C GLY A 5 -3.41 -22.60 14.04
N TRP A 6 -2.66 -21.50 14.10
CA TRP A 6 -3.24 -20.16 14.26
C TRP A 6 -4.10 -19.78 13.06
N MET A 7 -3.61 -20.01 11.84
CA MET A 7 -4.33 -19.71 10.59
C MET A 7 -5.65 -20.49 10.49
N CYS A 8 -5.62 -21.79 10.83
CA CYS A 8 -6.82 -22.62 10.82
C CYS A 8 -7.87 -22.12 11.84
N ASN A 9 -7.44 -21.83 13.07
CA ASN A 9 -8.34 -21.34 14.11
C ASN A 9 -8.85 -19.92 13.81
N PHE A 10 -8.04 -19.06 13.19
CA PHE A 10 -8.44 -17.74 12.74
C PHE A 10 -9.55 -17.81 11.67
N ARG A 11 -9.37 -18.67 10.66
CA ARG A 11 -10.39 -18.86 9.61
C ARG A 11 -11.69 -19.47 10.15
N LYS A 12 -11.62 -20.35 11.16
CA LYS A 12 -12.82 -20.87 11.82
C LYS A 12 -13.62 -19.79 12.56
N ARG A 13 -12.93 -18.81 13.15
CA ARG A 13 -13.58 -17.70 13.89
C ARG A 13 -14.14 -16.60 12.99
N ASN A 14 -13.61 -16.45 11.78
CA ASN A 14 -13.98 -15.38 10.86
C ASN A 14 -14.42 -15.97 9.49
N PRO A 15 -15.57 -16.66 9.42
CA PRO A 15 -16.04 -17.33 8.21
C PRO A 15 -16.37 -16.37 7.05
N GLU A 16 -16.64 -15.10 7.35
CA GLU A 16 -16.89 -14.04 6.36
C GLU A 16 -15.63 -13.59 5.61
N ILE A 17 -14.43 -13.91 6.13
CA ILE A 17 -13.18 -13.53 5.49
C ILE A 17 -12.88 -14.46 4.32
N SER A 18 -12.90 -13.90 3.11
CA SER A 18 -12.49 -14.58 1.89
C SER A 18 -11.00 -14.40 1.64
N LEU A 19 -10.29 -15.49 1.35
CA LEU A 19 -8.92 -15.41 0.83
C LEU A 19 -9.00 -15.15 -0.66
N LEU A 20 -8.66 -13.93 -1.08
CA LEU A 20 -8.56 -13.60 -2.48
C LEU A 20 -7.27 -14.16 -3.06
N ILE A 21 -7.35 -14.66 -4.29
CA ILE A 21 -6.16 -14.96 -5.09
C ILE A 21 -5.53 -13.61 -5.43
N PRO A 22 -4.23 -13.40 -5.15
CA PRO A 22 -3.57 -12.17 -5.55
C PRO A 22 -3.66 -12.03 -7.07
N GLU A 23 -4.17 -10.90 -7.55
CA GLU A 23 -4.13 -10.60 -8.97
C GLU A 23 -2.67 -10.51 -9.42
N ALA A 24 -2.36 -11.08 -10.59
CA ALA A 24 -1.06 -10.90 -11.20
C ALA A 24 -0.80 -9.40 -11.38
N THR A 25 0.36 -8.91 -10.94
CA THR A 25 0.76 -7.51 -11.18
C THR A 25 0.81 -7.29 -12.69
N SER A 26 -0.08 -6.44 -13.22
CA SER A 26 -0.05 -6.11 -14.64
C SER A 26 1.24 -5.37 -14.98
N LEU A 27 1.65 -5.45 -16.25
CA LEU A 27 2.82 -4.71 -16.73
C LEU A 27 2.69 -3.20 -16.42
N ALA A 28 1.50 -2.63 -16.68
CA ALA A 28 1.20 -1.25 -16.35
C ALA A 28 1.40 -0.91 -14.86
N ARG A 29 1.00 -1.80 -13.93
CA ARG A 29 1.23 -1.59 -12.49
C ARG A 29 2.72 -1.64 -12.15
N ALA A 30 3.48 -2.57 -12.74
CA ALA A 30 4.92 -2.66 -12.54
C ALA A 30 5.69 -1.46 -13.11
N GLU A 31 5.26 -0.96 -14.27
CA GLU A 31 5.84 0.23 -14.91
C GLU A 31 5.49 1.53 -14.18
N ALA A 32 4.30 1.63 -13.58
CA ALA A 32 3.91 2.77 -12.77
C ALA A 32 4.57 2.77 -11.38
N PHE A 33 4.70 1.60 -10.75
CA PHE A 33 5.28 1.43 -9.41
C PHE A 33 6.69 0.84 -9.46
N ASN A 34 7.62 1.58 -10.07
CA ASN A 34 9.05 1.27 -10.00
C ASN A 34 9.85 2.38 -9.31
N LYS A 35 11.08 2.08 -8.92
CA LYS A 35 11.96 3.00 -8.16
C LYS A 35 12.10 4.38 -8.81
N PRO A 36 12.40 4.51 -10.13
CA PRO A 36 12.41 5.81 -10.79
C PRO A 36 11.11 6.60 -10.70
N GLN A 37 9.97 5.95 -10.97
CA GLN A 37 8.65 6.62 -10.93
C GLN A 37 8.28 7.05 -9.51
N VAL A 38 8.52 6.17 -8.52
CA VAL A 38 8.27 6.46 -7.11
C VAL A 38 9.13 7.62 -6.62
N ASN A 39 10.42 7.63 -6.94
CA ASN A 39 11.30 8.74 -6.58
C ASN A 39 10.82 10.06 -7.20
N LYS A 40 10.48 10.05 -8.49
CA LYS A 40 9.97 11.23 -9.21
C LYS A 40 8.67 11.75 -8.60
N TYR A 41 7.78 10.85 -8.21
CA TYR A 41 6.54 11.20 -7.52
C TYR A 41 6.82 11.92 -6.19
N PHE A 42 7.67 11.34 -5.34
CA PHE A 42 7.96 11.92 -4.02
C PHE A 42 8.74 13.24 -4.09
N SER A 43 9.65 13.40 -5.06
CA SER A 43 10.32 14.69 -5.27
C SER A 43 9.32 15.80 -5.64
N ARG A 44 8.32 15.48 -6.48
CA ARG A 44 7.25 16.43 -6.83
C ARG A 44 6.35 16.73 -5.64
N LEU A 45 6.01 15.72 -4.86
CA LEU A 45 5.21 15.89 -3.65
C LEU A 45 5.92 16.82 -2.66
N GLU A 46 7.21 16.60 -2.41
CA GLU A 46 8.03 17.46 -1.56
C GLU A 46 8.07 18.91 -2.06
N GLN A 47 8.23 19.10 -3.37
CA GLN A 47 8.17 20.43 -3.98
C GLN A 47 6.84 21.13 -3.67
N VAL A 48 5.71 20.47 -3.92
CA VAL A 48 4.37 21.05 -3.69
C VAL A 48 4.14 21.36 -2.21
N ILE A 49 4.56 20.47 -1.31
CA ILE A 49 4.47 20.68 0.14
C ILE A 49 5.24 21.94 0.55
N ASN A 50 6.47 22.09 0.06
CA ASN A 50 7.33 23.23 0.38
C ASN A 50 6.80 24.55 -0.20
N GLU A 51 6.34 24.54 -1.46
CA GLU A 51 5.78 25.71 -2.13
C GLU A 51 4.51 26.23 -1.44
N ASN A 52 3.64 25.32 -1.01
CA ASN A 52 2.35 25.65 -0.42
C ASN A 52 2.41 25.72 1.12
N LYS A 53 3.58 25.49 1.74
CA LYS A 53 3.77 25.42 3.19
C LYS A 53 2.75 24.51 3.89
N ILE A 54 2.47 23.37 3.26
CA ILE A 54 1.49 22.41 3.76
C ILE A 54 2.06 21.74 5.00
N ASP A 55 1.39 21.89 6.14
CA ASP A 55 1.80 21.20 7.35
C ASP A 55 1.43 19.72 7.29
N LYS A 56 2.21 18.88 7.96
CA LYS A 56 2.01 17.42 8.00
C LYS A 56 0.62 17.06 8.55
N THR A 57 0.06 17.89 9.43
CA THR A 57 -1.28 17.70 9.99
C THR A 57 -2.39 17.85 8.96
N MET A 58 -2.16 18.55 7.84
CA MET A 58 -3.16 18.73 6.76
C MET A 58 -3.19 17.56 5.76
N ILE A 59 -2.20 16.67 5.81
CA ILE A 59 -2.06 15.55 4.85
C ILE A 59 -2.77 14.28 5.37
N PHE A 60 -2.89 14.12 6.69
CA PHE A 60 -3.42 12.91 7.33
C PHE A 60 -4.75 13.14 8.06
N CYS A 61 -5.59 14.03 7.56
CA CYS A 61 -6.95 14.23 8.07
C CYS A 61 -7.75 12.92 8.09
#